data_AF-A0A5C8J6V3-F1
#
_entry.id   AF-A0A5C8J6V3-F1
#
_cell.length_a   1.000
_cell.length_b   1.000
_cell.length_c   1.000
_cell.angle_alpha   90.00
_cell.angle_beta   90.00
_cell.angle_gamma   90.00
#
_symmetry.space_group_name_H-M   'P 1'
#
loop_
_entity.id
_entity.type
_entity.pdbx_description
1 polymer ?
#
loop_
_entity_poly.entity_id
_entity_poly.type
_entity_poly.pdbx_seq_one_letter_code
_entity_poly.pdbx_strand_id
1 'polypeptide(L)' 'MFIIFLLIGISVAVAAGFLGAFLWAVRSGQYDDDYTPAVRMLFENEVGGTTRPATEKTSGKLT' A
#
# COMPACT_ATOMS: atom_id res chain seq x y z
N MET A 1 28.06 -5.38 -37.51
CA MET A 1 28.93 -4.79 -36.47
C MET A 1 28.28 -3.60 -35.73
N PHE A 2 27.37 -2.84 -36.35
CA PHE A 2 26.62 -1.75 -35.69
C PHE A 2 25.62 -2.21 -34.60
N ILE A 3 24.96 -3.36 -34.82
CA ILE A 3 23.93 -3.88 -33.89
C ILE A 3 24.44 -4.04 -32.46
N ILE A 4 25.71 -4.42 -32.26
CA ILE A 4 26.28 -4.60 -30.93
C ILE A 4 26.28 -3.27 -30.16
N PHE A 5 26.68 -2.17 -30.80
CA PHE A 5 26.68 -0.85 -30.17
C PHE A 5 25.25 -0.37 -29.85
N LEU A 6 24.29 -0.64 -30.74
CA LEU A 6 22.87 -0.34 -30.50
C LEU A 6 22.33 -1.11 -29.28
N LEU A 7 22.62 -2.41 -29.18
CA LEU A 7 22.16 -3.26 -28.09
C LEU A 7 22.77 -2.87 -26.75
N ILE A 8 24.05 -2.49 -26.73
CA ILE A 8 24.71 -1.96 -25.53
C ILE A 8 24.00 -0.68 -25.06
N GLY A 9 23.72 0.25 -25.98
CA GLY A 9 23.00 1.49 -25.65
C GLY A 9 21.62 1.23 -25.05
N ILE A 10 20.83 0.35 -25.67
CA ILE A 10 19.51 -0.05 -25.17
C ILE A 10 19.61 -0.71 -23.79
N SER A 11 20.56 -1.63 -23.61
CA SER A 11 20.77 -2.32 -22.32
C SER A 11 21.09 -1.34 -21.19
N VAL A 12 22.01 -0.39 -21.43
CA VAL A 12 22.37 0.64 -20.45
C VAL A 12 21.19 1.56 -20.16
N ALA A 13 20.44 1.98 -21.19
CA ALA A 13 19.26 2.83 -21.02
C ALA A 13 18.18 2.15 -20.16
N VAL A 14 17.91 0.87 -20.41
CA VAL A 14 16.97 0.07 -19.60
C VAL A 14 17.48 -0.06 -18.17
N ALA A 15 18.75 -0.40 -17.96
CA ALA A 15 19.34 -0.52 -16.63
C ALA A 15 19.26 0.80 -15.84
N ALA A 16 19.61 1.93 -16.48
CA ALA A 16 19.51 3.25 -15.87
C ALA A 16 18.06 3.64 -15.57
N GLY A 17 17.11 3.31 -16.46
CA GLY A 17 15.69 3.53 -16.24
C GLY A 17 15.16 2.76 -15.03
N PHE A 18 15.49 1.47 -14.93
CA PHE A 18 15.14 0.65 -13.76
C PHE A 18 15.77 1.17 -12.48
N LEU A 19 17.04 1.54 -12.51
CA LEU A 19 17.72 2.11 -11.34
C LEU A 19 17.10 3.44 -10.91
N GLY A 20 16.78 4.32 -11.86
CA GLY A 20 16.13 5.60 -11.59
C GLY A 20 14.72 5.43 -10.99
N ALA A 21 13.92 4.53 -11.57
CA ALA A 21 12.61 4.19 -11.04
C ALA A 21 12.69 3.57 -9.63
N PHE A 22 13.66 2.69 -9.40
CA PHE A 22 13.93 2.09 -8.09
C PHE A 22 14.27 3.15 -7.04
N LEU A 23 15.21 4.05 -7.35
CA LEU A 23 15.59 5.13 -6.43
C LEU A 23 14.42 6.09 -6.15
N TRP A 24 13.60 6.38 -7.16
CA TRP A 24 12.39 7.19 -7.01
C TRP A 24 11.37 6.50 -6.09
N ALA A 25 11.09 5.22 -6.28
CA ALA A 25 10.17 4.45 -5.45
C ALA A 25 10.61 4.40 -3.98
N VAL A 26 11.91 4.14 -3.74
CA VAL A 26 12.49 4.13 -2.39
C VAL A 26 12.40 5.51 -1.73
N ARG A 27 12.67 6.58 -2.49
CA ARG A 27 12.56 7.96 -1.98
C ARG A 27 11.11 8.40 -1.73
N SER A 28 10.15 7.84 -2.47
CA SER A 28 8.74 8.24 -2.42
C SER A 28 7.99 7.73 -1.18
N GLY A 29 8.65 7.07 -0.24
CA GLY A 29 8.00 6.63 1.00
C GLY A 29 6.98 5.51 0.78
N GLN A 30 7.10 4.71 -0.29
CA GLN A 30 6.23 3.54 -0.50
C GLN A 30 6.34 2.52 0.64
N TYR A 31 7.38 2.62 1.45
CA TYR A 31 7.62 1.82 2.66
C TYR A 31 7.05 2.43 3.94
N ASP A 32 6.39 3.60 3.88
CA ASP A 32 5.88 4.26 5.10
C ASP A 32 4.65 3.55 5.71
N ASP A 33 4.08 2.56 5.02
CA ASP A 33 3.03 1.67 5.53
C ASP A 33 3.62 0.36 6.11
N ASP A 34 4.52 0.51 7.08
CA ASP A 34 5.16 -0.60 7.80
C ASP A 34 4.20 -1.29 8.80
N TYR A 35 3.03 -0.69 9.06
CA TYR A 35 2.00 -1.22 9.96
C TYR A 35 0.86 -1.85 9.17
N THR A 36 1.01 -3.14 8.89
CA THR A 36 0.04 -3.89 8.10
C THR A 36 -1.38 -3.83 8.69
N PRO A 37 -2.42 -3.68 7.84
CA PRO A 37 -3.81 -3.59 8.29
C PRO A 37 -4.26 -4.81 9.10
N ALA A 38 -3.66 -5.98 8.86
CA ALA A 38 -3.93 -7.20 9.62
C ALA A 38 -3.57 -7.09 11.11
N VAL A 39 -2.47 -6.39 11.44
CA VAL A 39 -2.02 -6.19 12.82
C VAL A 39 -2.99 -5.25 13.55
N ARG A 40 -3.41 -4.17 12.88
CA ARG A 40 -4.40 -3.23 13.40
C ARG A 40 -5.73 -3.92 13.70
N MET A 41 -6.22 -4.76 12.78
CA MET A 41 -7.47 -5.51 12.96
C MET A 41 -7.40 -6.56 14.09
N LEU A 42 -6.21 -7.14 14.35
CA LEU A 42 -6.03 -8.12 15.43
C LEU A 42 -6.18 -7.46 16.81
N PHE A 43 -5.64 -6.25 16.98
CA PHE A 43 -5.63 -5.53 18.25
C PHE A 43 -6.82 -4.57 18.44
N GLU A 44 -7.53 -4.19 17.37
CA GLU A 44 -8.79 -3.42 17.45
C GLU A 44 -9.90 -4.18 18.21
N ASN A 45 -9.84 -5.52 18.26
CA ASN A 45 -10.79 -6.34 19.00
C ASN A 45 -10.47 -6.45 20.50
N GLU A 46 -9.28 -6.02 20.96
CA GLU A 46 -8.87 -6.10 22.36
C GLU A 46 -9.21 -4.83 23.16
N VAL A 47 -9.33 -3.67 22.49
CA VAL A 47 -9.79 -2.39 23.08
C VAL A 47 -11.32 -2.22 22.96
N GLY A 48 -12.05 -3.32 23.18
CA GLY A 48 -13.50 -3.41 22.96
C GLY A 48 -14.26 -4.13 24.06
N GLY A 49 -13.69 -4.25 25.26
CA GLY A 49 -14.48 -4.58 26.45
C GLY A 49 -15.32 -3.37 26.87
N THR A 50 -16.64 -3.47 26.69
CA THR A 50 -17.66 -2.51 27.20
C THR A 50 -17.72 -1.20 26.39
N THR A 51 -18.52 -1.08 25.33
CA THR A 51 -19.95 -0.73 25.41
C THR A 51 -20.52 -0.69 23.99
N ARG A 52 -21.29 -1.71 23.59
CA ARG A 52 -22.36 -1.52 22.59
C ARG A 52 -23.64 -1.32 23.40
N PRO A 53 -24.31 -0.16 23.37
CA PRO A 53 -25.71 -0.15 23.72
C PRO A 53 -26.41 -0.92 22.60
N ALA A 54 -26.75 -2.17 22.89
CA ALA A 54 -27.79 -2.85 22.16
C ALA A 54 -29.06 -2.00 22.23
N THR A 55 -29.73 -1.84 21.09
CA THR A 55 -31.12 -1.41 20.98
C THR A 55 -31.36 0.11 20.91
N GLU A 56 -31.39 0.68 19.70
CA GLU A 56 -32.31 1.79 19.42
C GLU A 56 -32.93 1.69 18.00
N LYS A 57 -33.99 0.89 17.96
CA LYS A 57 -35.26 1.14 17.27
C LYS A 57 -35.23 1.73 15.84
N THR A 58 -35.06 0.86 14.85
CA THR A 58 -35.74 1.00 13.54
C THR A 58 -36.95 0.07 13.52
N SER A 59 -37.97 0.38 14.31
CA SER A 59 -39.31 -0.20 14.16
C SER A 59 -40.29 0.63 14.98
N GLY A 60 -41.00 1.54 14.31
CA GLY A 60 -42.12 2.25 14.91
C GLY A 60 -42.09 3.75 14.75
N LYS A 61 -42.05 4.26 13.50
CA LYS A 61 -42.82 5.46 13.13
C LYS A 61 -42.83 5.68 11.61
N LEU A 62 -43.85 5.12 10.96
CA LEU A 62 -44.53 5.69 9.79
C LEU A 62 -45.73 4.74 9.55
N THR A 63 -47.01 5.00 9.87
CA THR A 63 -47.85 6.20 9.72
C THR A 63 -47.39 7.19 8.68
#